data_AF-A0A0D1KN06-F1
#
_entry.id   AF-A0A0D1KN06-F1
#
_cell.length_a   1.000
_cell.length_b   1.000
_cell.length_c   1.000
_cell.angle_alpha   90.00
_cell.angle_beta   90.00
_cell.angle_gamma   90.00
#
_symmetry.space_group_name_H-M   'P 1'
#
loop_
_entity.id
_entity.type
_entity.pdbx_description
1 polymer ?
#
loop_
_entity_poly.entity_id
_entity_poly.type
_entity_poly.pdbx_seq_one_letter_code
_entity_poly.pdbx_strand_id
1 'polypeptide(L)'
;MNDPAVFKNPCAICRKREAERLCDFVIVFNRYPIYFKDYQMFKDSVENGQDETCDLPLRKECRIEVGGADLCPYHYDLYERVELPEKLRKYQRESKARLRKEAEFNKNL
;
A
#
# COMPACT_ATOMS: atom_id res chain seq x y z
N MET A 1 4.95 -4.17 39.43
CA MET A 1 4.89 -3.04 38.48
C MET A 1 5.79 -3.42 37.32
N ASN A 2 5.26 -3.58 36.11
CA ASN A 2 6.08 -4.00 34.96
C ASN A 2 7.06 -2.87 34.60
N ASP A 3 8.31 -3.22 34.34
CA ASP A 3 9.34 -2.28 33.93
C ASP A 3 8.93 -1.60 32.61
N PRO A 4 8.81 -0.25 32.56
CA PRO A 4 8.48 0.48 31.34
C PRO A 4 9.43 0.17 30.17
N ALA A 5 10.68 -0.23 30.45
CA ALA A 5 11.66 -0.59 29.44
C ALA A 5 11.34 -1.90 28.69
N VAL A 6 10.43 -2.74 29.21
CA VAL A 6 9.92 -3.94 28.52
C VAL A 6 9.03 -3.57 27.33
N PHE A 7 8.50 -2.34 27.27
CA PHE A 7 7.66 -1.83 26.18
C PHE A 7 8.43 -1.07 25.10
N LYS A 8 9.76 -1.12 25.09
CA LYS A 8 10.55 -0.52 24.00
C LYS A 8 10.27 -1.28 22.71
N ASN A 9 9.83 -0.59 21.67
CA ASN A 9 9.61 -1.16 20.34
C ASN A 9 10.88 -0.92 19.48
N PRO A 10 11.88 -1.82 19.50
CA PRO A 10 13.12 -1.60 18.76
C PRO A 10 12.87 -1.66 17.26
N CYS A 11 13.70 -0.96 16.49
CA CYS A 11 13.71 -1.14 15.04
C CYS A 11 13.96 -2.60 14.68
N ALA A 12 13.04 -3.20 13.92
CA ALA A 12 13.10 -4.61 13.52
C ALA A 12 14.30 -4.95 12.62
N ILE A 13 14.86 -3.95 11.93
CA ILE A 13 15.98 -4.12 10.99
C ILE A 13 17.33 -4.16 11.70
N CYS A 14 17.64 -3.14 12.50
CA CYS A 14 18.96 -3.01 13.11
C CYS A 14 19.00 -3.31 14.61
N ARG A 15 17.84 -3.27 15.29
CA ARG A 15 17.68 -3.50 16.74
C ARG A 15 18.52 -2.61 17.67
N LYS A 16 19.13 -1.53 17.14
CA LYS A 16 20.06 -0.66 17.89
C LYS A 16 19.36 0.37 18.78
N ARG A 17 18.21 0.92 18.34
CA ARG A 17 17.42 1.90 19.10
C ARG A 17 15.92 1.69 18.83
N GLU A 18 15.11 2.41 19.59
CA GLU A 18 13.65 2.46 19.42
C GLU A 18 13.27 2.94 18.02
N ALA A 19 12.15 2.40 17.52
CA ALA A 19 11.58 2.79 16.25
C ALA A 19 10.93 4.18 16.34
N GLU A 20 11.05 4.93 15.27
CA GLU A 20 10.48 6.27 15.10
C GLU A 20 9.40 6.29 14.00
N ARG A 21 9.35 5.23 13.19
CA ARG A 21 8.52 5.05 12.00
C ARG A 21 7.97 3.64 11.95
N LEU A 22 6.95 3.46 11.12
CA LEU A 22 6.37 2.16 10.77
C LEU A 22 6.50 1.94 9.26
N CYS A 23 6.40 0.69 8.82
CA CYS A 23 6.38 0.38 7.40
C CYS A 23 4.96 0.52 6.84
N ASP A 24 4.78 1.43 5.88
CA ASP A 24 3.49 1.78 5.27
C ASP A 24 3.08 0.84 4.11
N PHE A 25 3.80 -0.25 3.89
CA PHE A 25 3.47 -1.18 2.80
C PHE A 25 2.15 -1.89 3.09
N VAL A 26 1.17 -1.78 2.20
CA VAL A 26 -0.12 -2.47 2.33
C VAL A 26 0.07 -3.97 2.08
N ILE A 27 -0.21 -4.79 3.09
CA ILE A 27 -0.10 -6.25 3.04
C ILE A 27 -1.44 -6.93 2.80
N VAL A 28 -2.56 -6.28 3.16
CA VAL A 28 -3.91 -6.78 2.92
C VAL A 28 -4.81 -5.64 2.45
N PHE A 29 -5.50 -5.84 1.34
CA PHE A 29 -6.57 -4.93 0.89
C PHE A 29 -7.92 -5.45 1.41
N ASN A 30 -8.38 -4.99 2.58
CA ASN A 30 -9.70 -5.36 3.12
C ASN A 30 -10.78 -4.43 2.58
N ARG A 31 -10.94 -4.42 1.25
CA ARG A 31 -12.07 -3.78 0.58
C ARG A 31 -13.15 -4.85 0.38
N TYR A 32 -14.32 -4.67 1.02
CA TYR A 32 -15.50 -5.51 0.81
C TYR A 32 -15.84 -5.60 -0.72
N PRO A 33 -16.46 -6.72 -1.17
CA PRO A 33 -15.96 -7.54 -2.27
C PRO A 33 -15.91 -6.85 -3.64
N ILE A 34 -14.87 -7.26 -4.39
CA ILE A 34 -14.43 -7.16 -5.81
C ILE A 34 -15.41 -6.62 -6.88
N TYR A 35 -16.72 -6.54 -6.62
CA TYR A 35 -17.72 -5.93 -7.48
C TYR A 35 -18.55 -4.90 -6.71
N PHE A 36 -18.28 -3.62 -6.98
CA PHE A 36 -19.16 -2.53 -6.58
C PHE A 36 -20.40 -2.54 -7.48
N LYS A 37 -21.57 -2.76 -6.90
CA LYS A 37 -22.85 -2.69 -7.65
C LYS A 37 -23.21 -1.26 -8.01
N ASP A 38 -22.81 -0.32 -7.17
CA ASP A 38 -23.04 1.10 -7.34
C ASP A 38 -21.88 1.93 -6.75
N TYR A 39 -21.92 3.24 -7.02
CA TYR A 39 -20.90 4.18 -6.57
C TYR A 39 -20.89 4.37 -5.05
N GLN A 40 -22.01 4.12 -4.37
CA GLN A 40 -22.09 4.25 -2.91
C GLN A 40 -21.31 3.13 -2.24
N MET A 41 -21.46 1.88 -2.70
CA MET A 41 -20.64 0.76 -2.22
C MET A 41 -19.14 0.99 -2.43
N PHE A 42 -18.74 1.62 -3.54
CA PHE A 42 -17.34 1.99 -3.76
C PHE A 42 -16.88 3.00 -2.71
N LYS A 43 -17.63 4.10 -2.50
CA LYS A 43 -17.32 5.10 -1.48
C LYS A 43 -17.22 4.50 -0.10
N ASP A 44 -18.20 3.69 0.28
CA ASP A 44 -18.24 3.02 1.58
C ASP A 44 -17.04 2.09 1.77
N SER A 45 -16.56 1.44 0.71
CA SER A 45 -15.36 0.60 0.77
C SER A 45 -14.04 1.37 0.84
N VAL A 46 -14.01 2.60 0.33
CA VAL A 46 -12.84 3.48 0.42
C VAL A 46 -12.80 4.18 1.76
N GLU A 47 -13.96 4.62 2.27
CA GLU A 47 -14.10 5.32 3.55
C GLU A 47 -14.01 4.37 4.75
N ASN A 48 -14.51 3.13 4.62
CA ASN A 48 -14.53 2.13 5.70
C ASN A 48 -13.65 0.91 5.42
N GLY A 49 -12.90 0.90 4.31
CA GLY A 49 -11.94 -0.15 4.02
C GLY A 49 -10.82 -0.16 5.06
N GLN A 50 -10.53 -1.33 5.62
CA GLN A 50 -9.45 -1.50 6.61
C GLN A 50 -8.23 -2.13 5.95
N ASP A 51 -7.64 -1.42 4.98
CA ASP A 51 -6.38 -1.85 4.37
C ASP A 51 -5.34 -2.00 5.51
N GLU A 52 -4.69 -3.17 5.59
CA GLU A 52 -3.70 -3.48 6.62
C GLU A 52 -2.31 -3.17 6.10
N THR A 53 -1.57 -2.35 6.85
CA THR A 53 -0.17 -2.02 6.58
C THR A 53 0.77 -2.95 7.32
N CYS A 54 1.99 -3.08 6.82
CA CYS A 54 3.00 -3.95 7.40
C CYS A 54 3.33 -3.59 8.85
N ASP A 55 3.31 -2.30 9.18
CA ASP A 55 3.55 -1.74 10.51
C ASP A 55 4.87 -2.19 11.17
N LEU A 56 5.83 -2.65 10.37
CA LEU A 56 7.12 -3.07 10.88
C LEU A 56 7.81 -1.87 11.53
N PRO A 57 8.27 -1.95 12.79
CA PRO A 57 8.89 -0.83 13.47
C PRO A 57 10.26 -0.51 12.87
N LEU A 58 10.46 0.73 12.44
CA LEU A 58 11.66 1.22 11.76
C LEU A 58 12.24 2.45 12.47
N ARG A 59 13.56 2.57 12.45
CA ARG A 59 14.25 3.84 12.70
C ARG A 59 14.27 4.67 11.44
N LYS A 60 14.43 5.98 11.59
CA LYS A 60 14.49 6.91 10.45
C LYS A 60 15.57 6.52 9.43
N GLU A 61 16.70 5.98 9.88
CA GLU A 61 17.80 5.57 8.98
C GLU A 61 17.64 4.16 8.40
N CYS A 62 16.68 3.36 8.90
CA CYS A 62 16.43 2.01 8.40
C CYS A 62 15.25 1.94 7.43
N ARG A 63 14.54 3.05 7.23
CA ARG A 63 13.44 3.16 6.28
C ARG A 63 13.96 3.55 4.89
N ILE A 64 13.18 3.24 3.88
CA ILE A 64 13.37 3.75 2.53
C ILE A 64 12.11 4.55 2.19
N GLU A 65 12.26 5.85 1.97
CA GLU A 65 11.13 6.74 1.71
C GLU A 65 10.80 6.77 0.22
N VAL A 66 9.56 6.44 -0.13
CA VAL A 66 9.06 6.41 -1.50
C VAL A 66 7.74 7.17 -1.57
N GLY A 67 7.73 8.31 -2.25
CA GLY A 67 6.51 9.10 -2.44
C GLY A 67 5.83 9.54 -1.12
N GLY A 68 6.61 9.71 -0.05
CA GLY A 68 6.12 10.07 1.28
C GLY A 68 5.71 8.89 2.17
N ALA A 69 5.78 7.65 1.67
CA ALA A 69 5.59 6.43 2.45
C ALA A 69 6.93 5.85 2.92
N ASP A 70 6.97 5.32 4.14
CA ASP A 70 8.13 4.66 4.73
C ASP A 70 8.08 3.15 4.47
N LEU A 71 9.06 2.60 3.76
CA LEU A 71 9.14 1.16 3.47
C LEU A 71 10.29 0.50 4.23
N CYS A 72 10.08 -0.73 4.69
CA CYS A 72 11.18 -1.58 5.15
C CYS A 72 11.96 -2.12 3.93
N PRO A 73 13.23 -2.53 4.10
CA PRO A 73 14.05 -3.02 2.99
C PRO A 73 13.38 -4.14 2.19
N TYR A 74 12.72 -5.08 2.87
CA TYR A 74 12.01 -6.18 2.21
C TYR A 74 10.86 -5.69 1.31
N HIS A 75 10.05 -4.75 1.78
CA HIS A 75 8.92 -4.23 1.01
C HIS A 75 9.33 -3.24 -0.08
N TYR A 76 10.47 -2.55 0.09
CA TYR A 76 11.06 -1.77 -0.98
C TYR A 76 11.52 -2.65 -2.15
N ASP A 77 12.19 -3.78 -1.87
CA ASP A 77 12.60 -4.73 -2.91
C ASP A 77 11.40 -5.27 -3.72
N LEU A 78 10.25 -5.46 -3.06
CA LEU A 78 9.01 -5.83 -3.73
C LEU A 78 8.46 -4.69 -4.59
N TYR A 79 8.44 -3.46 -4.06
CA TYR A 79 8.02 -2.26 -4.78
C TYR A 79 8.81 -2.06 -6.08
N GLU A 80 10.13 -2.22 -6.05
CA GLU A 80 10.97 -2.08 -7.26
C GLU A 80 10.65 -3.12 -8.34
N ARG A 81 10.16 -4.30 -7.95
CA ARG A 81 9.83 -5.39 -8.87
C ARG A 81 8.43 -5.30 -9.47
N VAL A 82 7.62 -4.31 -9.09
CA VAL A 82 6.24 -4.16 -9.58
C VAL A 82 6.18 -3.77 -11.06
N GLU A 83 7.26 -3.23 -11.64
CA GLU A 83 7.25 -2.83 -13.04
C GLU A 83 6.99 -4.02 -13.99
N LEU A 84 5.93 -3.90 -14.79
CA LEU A 84 5.67 -4.85 -15.86
C LEU A 84 6.76 -4.77 -16.93
N PRO A 85 7.20 -5.91 -17.49
CA PRO A 85 8.01 -5.94 -18.71
C PRO A 85 7.37 -5.09 -19.82
N GLU A 86 8.19 -4.42 -20.64
CA GLU A 86 7.72 -3.48 -21.67
C GLU A 86 6.67 -4.09 -22.62
N LYS A 87 6.86 -5.35 -23.00
CA LYS A 87 5.90 -6.11 -23.82
C LYS A 87 4.52 -6.21 -23.17
N LEU A 88 4.45 -6.36 -21.84
CA LEU A 88 3.18 -6.42 -21.09
C LEU A 88 2.59 -5.04 -20.81
N ARG A 89 3.44 -4.01 -20.69
CA ARG A 89 2.98 -2.61 -20.54
C ARG A 89 2.11 -2.14 -21.70
N LYS A 90 2.40 -2.59 -22.93
CA LYS A 90 1.56 -2.29 -24.11
C LYS A 90 0.11 -2.73 -23.88
N TYR A 91 -0.11 -3.99 -23.53
CA TYR A 91 -1.45 -4.54 -23.32
C TYR A 91 -2.18 -3.87 -22.14
N GLN A 92 -1.45 -3.53 -21.06
CA GLN A 92 -2.04 -2.78 -19.95
C GLN A 92 -2.55 -1.39 -20.39
N ARG A 93 -1.77 -0.67 -21.23
CA ARG A 93 -2.16 0.64 -21.75
C ARG A 93 -3.39 0.56 -22.65
N GLU A 94 -3.43 -0.42 -23.53
CA GLU A 94 -4.58 -0.66 -24.43
C GLU A 94 -5.86 -0.96 -23.63
N SER A 95 -5.79 -1.84 -22.62
CA SER A 95 -6.92 -2.15 -21.75
C SER A 95 -7.42 -0.92 -20.99
N LYS A 96 -6.52 -0.13 -20.40
CA LYS A 96 -6.85 1.12 -19.70
C LYS A 96 -7.50 2.16 -20.63
N ALA A 97 -7.01 2.27 -21.87
CA ALA A 97 -7.59 3.19 -22.86
C ALA A 97 -9.02 2.79 -23.24
N ARG A 98 -9.29 1.49 -23.39
CA ARG A 98 -10.65 0.98 -23.66
C ARG A 98 -11.61 1.29 -22.51
N LEU A 99 -11.23 0.97 -21.27
CA LEU A 99 -12.05 1.23 -20.08
C LEU A 99 -12.38 2.72 -19.91
N ARG A 100 -11.44 3.63 -20.23
CA ARG A 100 -11.69 5.07 -20.20
C ARG A 100 -12.75 5.51 -21.21
N LYS A 101 -12.66 5.01 -22.46
CA LYS A 101 -13.65 5.31 -23.50
C LYS A 101 -15.04 4.81 -23.12
N GLU A 102 -15.14 3.60 -22.56
CA GLU A 102 -16.40 3.03 -22.07
C GLU A 102 -17.00 3.88 -20.94
N ALA A 103 -16.17 4.31 -19.98
CA ALA A 103 -16.61 5.17 -18.88
C ALA A 103 -17.07 6.57 -19.35
N GLU A 104 -16.44 7.15 -20.37
CA GLU A 104 -16.83 8.43 -20.96
C GLU A 104 -18.15 8.33 -21.73
N PHE A 105 -18.35 7.25 -22.50
CA PHE A 105 -19.60 7.01 -23.21
C PHE A 105 -20.79 6.88 -22.25
N ASN A 106 -20.63 6.13 -21.16
CA ASN A 106 -21.69 5.92 -20.16
C ASN A 106 -22.05 7.16 -19.35
N LYS A 107 -21.23 8.21 -19.34
CA LYS A 107 -21.55 9.50 -18.68
C LYS A 107 -22.40 10.45 -19.54
N ASN A 108 -22.50 10.17 -20.85
CA ASN A 108 -23.20 11.01 -21.83
C ASN A 108 -24.57 10.43 -22.24
N LEU A 109 -25.01 9.34 -21.59
CA LEU A 109 -26.34 8.75 -21.67
C LEU A 109 -27.14 9.15 -20.41
#